data_AF-A0A0R0L723-F1
#
_entry.id   AF-A0A0R0L723-F1
#
_cell.length_a   1.000
_cell.length_b   1.000
_cell.length_c   1.000
_cell.angle_alpha   90.00
_cell.angle_beta   90.00
_cell.angle_gamma   90.00
#
_symmetry.space_group_name_H-M   'P 1'
#
loop_
_entity.id
_entity.type
_entity.pdbx_description
1 polymer ?
#
loop_
_entity_poly.entity_id
_entity_poly.type
_entity_poly.pdbx_seq_one_letter_code
_entity_poly.pdbx_strand_id
1 'polypeptide(L)'
;MLGTFKTDVKILDNETITVDGKPIKVVSSRDPLKLPWAELGIDIVIEGTRVFVDGPGAGKNIQAGAKKVIITAPAKGADIPIYIVGINEGDYTHETSNIVRKRSACFVKQAF
;
A
#
# COMPACT_ATOMS: atom_id res chain seq x y z
N MET A 1 12.56 -13.86 -11.72
CA MET A 1 12.20 -12.76 -12.66
C MET A 1 10.96 -13.20 -13.42
N LEU A 2 9.92 -12.36 -13.53
CA LEU A 2 8.57 -12.79 -13.96
C LEU A 2 8.29 -12.64 -15.47
N GLY A 3 9.26 -12.18 -16.27
CA GLY A 3 9.09 -11.95 -17.71
C GLY A 3 8.36 -10.64 -18.04
N THR A 4 8.02 -10.44 -19.32
CA THR A 4 7.33 -9.24 -19.81
C THR A 4 5.83 -9.31 -19.50
N PHE A 5 5.26 -8.21 -19.02
CA PHE A 5 3.83 -8.08 -18.79
C PHE A 5 3.07 -8.05 -20.13
N LYS A 6 2.26 -9.08 -20.40
CA LYS A 6 1.59 -9.31 -21.70
C LYS A 6 0.24 -8.60 -21.81
N THR A 7 0.20 -7.32 -21.47
CA THR A 7 -1.01 -6.50 -21.50
C THR A 7 -0.68 -5.19 -22.21
N ASP A 8 -1.66 -4.60 -22.89
CA ASP A 8 -1.51 -3.29 -23.50
C ASP A 8 -1.28 -2.23 -22.42
N VAL A 9 -0.11 -1.57 -22.48
CA VAL A 9 0.26 -0.48 -21.60
C VAL A 9 0.63 0.72 -22.47
N LYS A 10 -0.08 1.83 -22.30
CA LYS A 10 0.16 3.06 -23.09
C LYS A 10 0.23 4.27 -22.17
N ILE A 11 1.07 5.23 -22.55
CA ILE A 11 1.05 6.57 -21.95
C ILE A 11 -0.12 7.33 -22.58
N LEU A 12 -1.07 7.78 -21.76
CA LEU A 12 -2.20 8.58 -22.23
C LEU A 12 -1.82 10.07 -22.25
N ASP A 13 -1.16 10.54 -21.19
CA ASP A 13 -0.67 11.90 -21.01
C ASP A 13 0.48 11.94 -19.98
N ASN A 14 0.90 13.15 -19.57
CA ASN A 14 2.01 13.36 -18.63
C ASN A 14 1.79 12.74 -17.23
N GLU A 15 0.53 12.52 -16.82
CA GLU A 15 0.16 12.04 -15.49
C GLU A 15 -0.68 10.76 -15.54
N THR A 16 -0.92 10.17 -16.71
CA THR A 16 -1.82 9.02 -16.83
C THR A 16 -1.23 7.95 -17.74
N ILE A 17 -1.18 6.73 -17.23
CA ILE A 17 -0.97 5.53 -18.03
C ILE A 17 -2.27 4.76 -18.18
N THR A 18 -2.39 3.95 -19.20
CA THR A 18 -3.49 2.99 -19.36
C THR A 18 -2.95 1.59 -19.30
N VAL A 19 -3.68 0.70 -18.62
CA VAL A 19 -3.41 -0.73 -18.60
C VAL A 19 -4.71 -1.43 -18.99
N ASP A 20 -4.71 -2.14 -20.11
CA ASP A 20 -5.92 -2.78 -20.65
C ASP A 20 -7.08 -1.78 -20.83
N GLY A 21 -6.76 -0.60 -21.37
CA GLY A 21 -7.70 0.51 -21.56
C GLY A 21 -8.15 1.22 -20.26
N LYS A 22 -7.76 0.74 -19.07
CA LYS A 22 -8.11 1.38 -17.79
C LYS A 22 -7.11 2.48 -17.45
N PRO A 23 -7.53 3.74 -17.27
CA PRO A 23 -6.63 4.82 -16.89
C PRO A 23 -6.18 4.67 -15.44
N ILE A 24 -4.89 4.94 -15.21
CA ILE A 24 -4.24 4.94 -13.91
C ILE A 24 -3.50 6.28 -13.79
N LYS A 25 -3.95 7.11 -12.85
CA LYS A 25 -3.28 8.38 -12.55
C LYS A 25 -1.98 8.12 -11.80
N VAL A 26 -0.92 8.72 -12.28
CA VAL A 26 0.43 8.71 -11.72
C VAL A 26 0.61 9.99 -10.92
N VAL A 27 0.94 9.83 -9.64
CA VAL A 27 1.27 10.94 -8.75
C VAL A 27 2.65 10.70 -8.15
N SER A 28 3.36 11.78 -7.84
CA SER A 28 4.73 11.68 -7.32
C SER A 28 4.99 12.75 -6.28
N SER A 29 5.39 12.32 -5.08
CA SER A 29 5.89 13.18 -4.01
C SER A 29 6.77 12.36 -3.06
N ARG A 30 7.81 12.97 -2.51
CA ARG A 30 8.62 12.37 -1.44
C ARG A 30 7.95 12.48 -0.06
N ASP A 31 7.00 13.39 0.07
CA ASP A 31 6.22 13.61 1.28
C ASP A 31 4.79 13.07 1.07
N PRO A 32 4.37 12.04 1.82
CA PRO A 32 3.03 11.47 1.70
C PRO A 32 1.90 12.48 1.95
N LEU A 33 2.16 13.53 2.74
CA LEU A 33 1.16 14.57 3.03
C LEU A 33 0.80 15.42 1.81
N LYS A 34 1.63 15.42 0.77
CA LYS A 34 1.40 16.17 -0.47
C LYS A 34 0.74 15.33 -1.56
N LEU A 35 0.44 14.06 -1.28
CA LEU A 35 -0.23 13.20 -2.24
C LEU A 35 -1.75 13.45 -2.18
N PRO A 36 -2.45 13.52 -3.33
CA PRO A 36 -3.83 13.96 -3.39
C PRO A 36 -4.83 12.82 -3.07
N TRP A 37 -4.65 12.10 -1.97
CA TRP A 37 -5.48 10.92 -1.65
C TRP A 37 -6.94 11.27 -1.38
N ALA A 38 -7.20 12.38 -0.67
CA ALA A 38 -8.56 12.90 -0.46
C ALA A 38 -9.25 13.23 -1.79
N GLU A 39 -8.56 13.97 -2.67
CA GLU A 39 -9.09 14.43 -3.96
C GLU A 39 -9.40 13.26 -4.89
N LEU A 40 -8.57 12.21 -4.84
CA LEU A 40 -8.74 10.99 -5.62
C LEU A 40 -9.71 9.97 -4.97
N GLY A 41 -10.19 10.24 -3.76
CA GLY A 41 -11.12 9.35 -3.05
C GLY A 41 -10.53 7.98 -2.72
N ILE A 42 -9.23 7.91 -2.38
CA ILE A 42 -8.54 6.63 -2.18
C ILE A 42 -9.00 5.93 -0.88
N ASP A 43 -9.51 4.72 -1.02
CA ASP A 43 -9.88 3.89 0.12
C ASP A 43 -8.65 3.25 0.80
N ILE A 44 -7.73 2.70 0.00
CA ILE A 44 -6.59 1.93 0.50
C ILE A 44 -5.31 2.36 -0.19
N VAL A 45 -4.30 2.70 0.60
CA VAL A 45 -2.92 2.89 0.14
C VAL A 45 -2.09 1.65 0.45
N ILE A 46 -1.38 1.14 -0.54
CA ILE A 46 -0.39 0.07 -0.36
C ILE A 46 0.99 0.72 -0.19
N GLU A 47 1.49 0.72 1.04
CA GLU A 47 2.78 1.31 1.39
C GLU A 47 3.91 0.32 1.14
N GLY A 48 4.46 0.39 -0.09
CA GLY A 48 5.52 -0.46 -0.60
C GLY A 48 6.92 0.17 -0.61
N THR A 49 7.08 1.42 -0.19
CA THR A 49 8.37 2.15 -0.29
C THR A 49 9.41 1.67 0.71
N ARG A 50 8.97 1.00 1.80
CA ARG A 50 9.78 0.60 2.97
C ARG A 50 10.33 1.77 3.81
N VAL A 51 9.95 3.01 3.50
CA VAL A 51 10.36 4.20 4.28
C VAL A 51 9.40 4.44 5.44
N PHE A 52 8.08 4.37 5.18
CA PHE A 52 7.03 4.69 6.14
C PHE A 52 6.46 3.43 6.79
N VAL A 53 7.29 2.76 7.58
CA VAL A 53 7.00 1.43 8.15
C VAL A 53 6.60 1.48 9.63
N ASP A 54 6.26 2.63 10.18
CA ASP A 54 5.73 2.80 11.54
C ASP A 54 4.37 3.51 11.50
N GLY A 55 3.69 3.57 12.65
CA GLY A 55 2.39 4.21 12.78
C GLY A 55 2.41 5.68 12.36
N PRO A 56 3.34 6.51 12.87
CA PRO A 56 3.44 7.91 12.50
C PRO A 56 3.73 8.14 11.01
N GLY A 57 4.64 7.36 10.42
CA GLY A 57 5.01 7.47 9.01
C GLY A 57 3.86 7.07 8.09
N ALA A 58 3.27 5.89 8.30
CA ALA A 58 2.14 5.42 7.52
C ALA A 58 0.90 6.28 7.72
N GLY A 59 0.71 6.82 8.93
CA GLY A 59 -0.39 7.73 9.28
C GLY A 59 -0.41 9.02 8.47
N LYS A 60 0.71 9.43 7.86
CA LYS A 60 0.73 10.57 6.91
C LYS A 60 -0.17 10.34 5.70
N ASN A 61 -0.28 9.09 5.21
CA ASN A 61 -1.18 8.77 4.11
C ASN A 61 -2.66 8.91 4.54
N ILE A 62 -2.99 8.58 5.79
CA ILE A 62 -4.33 8.80 6.35
C ILE A 62 -4.63 10.29 6.44
N GLN A 63 -3.66 11.09 6.92
CA GLN A 63 -3.80 12.55 6.99
C GLN A 63 -3.97 13.20 5.62
N ALA A 64 -3.35 12.65 4.57
CA ALA A 64 -3.53 13.08 3.19
C ALA A 64 -4.90 12.67 2.58
N GLY A 65 -5.70 11.89 3.32
CA GLY A 65 -7.09 11.56 2.98
C GLY A 65 -7.35 10.12 2.57
N ALA A 66 -6.36 9.22 2.65
CA ALA A 66 -6.63 7.80 2.46
C ALA A 66 -7.41 7.24 3.65
N LYS A 67 -8.36 6.32 3.42
CA LYS A 67 -9.14 5.72 4.53
C LYS A 67 -8.35 4.67 5.30
N LYS A 68 -7.50 3.89 4.62
CA LYS A 68 -6.70 2.81 5.22
C LYS A 68 -5.33 2.67 4.53
N VAL A 69 -4.34 2.18 5.28
CA VAL A 69 -2.98 1.91 4.78
C VAL A 69 -2.59 0.46 5.06
N ILE A 70 -2.05 -0.22 4.05
CA ILE A 70 -1.46 -1.56 4.15
C ILE A 70 0.04 -1.45 3.96
N ILE A 71 0.82 -1.76 5.00
CA ILE A 71 2.28 -1.80 4.94
C ILE A 71 2.71 -3.19 4.45
N THR A 72 3.56 -3.25 3.42
CA THR A 72 4.02 -4.52 2.80
C THR A 72 5.40 -4.99 3.27
N ALA A 73 5.93 -4.35 4.31
CA ALA A 73 7.26 -4.61 4.86
C ALA A 73 7.18 -4.91 6.37
N PRO A 74 8.22 -5.52 6.97
CA PRO A 74 8.35 -5.58 8.42
C PRO A 74 8.29 -4.16 8.97
N ALA A 75 7.34 -3.93 9.86
CA ALA A 75 7.07 -2.60 10.34
C ALA A 75 7.59 -2.42 11.76
N LYS A 76 7.98 -1.19 12.08
CA LYS A 76 8.63 -0.81 13.34
C LYS A 76 7.55 -0.54 14.38
N GLY A 77 7.76 -1.01 15.61
CA GLY A 77 6.81 -0.92 16.72
C GLY A 77 5.82 -2.08 16.77
N ALA A 78 5.35 -2.45 17.97
CA ALA A 78 4.46 -3.59 18.18
C ALA A 78 2.99 -3.29 17.84
N ASP A 79 2.64 -2.03 17.62
CA ASP A 79 1.24 -1.56 17.80
C ASP A 79 0.37 -1.63 16.55
N ILE A 80 0.93 -2.06 15.41
CA ILE A 80 0.15 -2.19 14.17
C ILE A 80 -0.13 -3.68 13.94
N PRO A 81 -1.41 -4.06 13.79
CA PRO A 81 -1.80 -5.46 13.65
C PRO A 81 -1.23 -6.07 12.36
N ILE A 82 -0.87 -7.35 12.44
CA ILE A 82 -0.29 -8.12 11.35
C ILE A 82 -1.27 -9.20 10.93
N TYR A 83 -1.59 -9.21 9.64
CA TYR A 83 -2.42 -10.23 9.03
C TYR A 83 -1.63 -10.97 7.95
N ILE A 84 -1.69 -12.29 8.02
CA ILE A 84 -1.09 -13.23 7.09
C ILE A 84 -2.24 -14.02 6.48
N VAL A 85 -2.35 -13.93 5.16
CA VAL A 85 -3.33 -14.69 4.38
C VAL A 85 -3.00 -16.18 4.48
N GLY A 86 -3.99 -16.99 4.80
CA GLY A 86 -3.92 -18.41 5.10
C GLY A 86 -3.60 -18.75 6.56
N ILE A 87 -3.51 -17.78 7.47
CA ILE A 87 -3.15 -18.02 8.88
C ILE A 87 -4.13 -17.32 9.82
N ASN A 88 -4.24 -16.00 9.72
CA ASN A 88 -4.99 -15.17 10.68
C ASN A 88 -5.76 -14.02 10.02
N GLU A 89 -6.00 -14.08 8.71
CA GLU A 89 -6.81 -13.09 8.01
C GLU A 89 -8.26 -13.04 8.49
N GLY A 90 -8.78 -14.13 9.07
CA GLY A 90 -10.12 -14.18 9.65
C GLY A 90 -10.28 -13.29 10.89
N ASP A 91 -9.19 -12.93 11.54
CA ASP A 91 -9.19 -12.05 12.72
C ASP A 91 -9.29 -10.56 12.31
N TYR A 92 -9.21 -10.25 11.01
CA TYR A 92 -9.30 -8.89 10.53
C TYR A 92 -10.72 -8.34 10.67
N THR A 93 -10.86 -7.24 11.41
CA THR A 93 -12.05 -6.40 11.37
C THR A 93 -11.70 -5.01 10.82
N HIS A 94 -12.64 -4.40 10.11
CA HIS A 94 -12.39 -3.12 9.44
C HIS A 94 -12.09 -2.00 10.46
N GLU A 95 -12.66 -2.12 11.66
CA GLU A 95 -12.67 -1.15 12.75
C GLU A 95 -11.40 -1.20 13.59
N THR A 96 -10.66 -2.33 13.58
CA THR A 96 -9.51 -2.54 14.48
C THR A 96 -8.41 -1.49 14.30
N SER A 97 -8.09 -1.13 13.05
CA SER A 97 -7.06 -0.14 12.76
C SER A 97 -7.11 0.33 11.32
N ASN A 98 -6.89 1.63 11.10
CA ASN A 98 -6.72 2.23 9.77
C ASN A 98 -5.33 1.98 9.18
N ILE A 99 -4.40 1.37 9.93
CA ILE A 99 -3.09 0.97 9.45
C ILE A 99 -2.91 -0.51 9.78
N VAL A 100 -2.62 -1.33 8.78
CA VAL A 100 -2.42 -2.78 8.94
C VAL A 100 -1.18 -3.24 8.21
N ARG A 101 -0.60 -4.34 8.66
CA ARG A 101 0.57 -4.96 8.02
C ARG A 101 0.15 -6.23 7.30
N LYS A 102 0.50 -6.33 6.02
CA LYS A 102 0.42 -7.59 5.29
C LYS A 102 1.79 -8.24 5.31
N ARG A 103 1.90 -9.43 5.91
CA ARG A 103 3.10 -10.25 5.83
C ARG A 103 2.85 -11.43 4.91
N SER A 104 3.71 -11.60 3.91
CA SER A 104 3.72 -12.79 3.04
C SER A 104 4.74 -13.81 3.56
N ALA A 105 4.46 -15.10 3.35
CA ALA A 105 5.30 -16.21 3.81
C ALA A 105 6.76 -16.18 3.31
N CYS A 106 7.08 -15.39 2.26
CA CYS A 106 8.44 -15.22 1.75
C CYS A 106 9.42 -14.73 2.83
N PHE A 107 8.96 -13.89 3.77
CA PHE A 107 9.78 -13.42 4.89
C PHE A 107 9.83 -14.37 6.09
N VAL A 108 8.99 -15.42 6.13
CA VAL A 108 9.00 -16.41 7.22
C VAL A 108 10.12 -17.44 6.99
N LYS A 109 10.52 -17.66 5.73
CA LYS A 109 11.64 -18.55 5.35
C LYS A 109 13.05 -17.97 5.55
N GLN A 110 13.20 -16.68 5.86
CA GLN A 110 14.51 -16.05 6.11
C GLN A 110 14.87 -15.92 7.60
N ALA A 111 14.03 -16.44 8.50
CA ALA A 111 14.24 -16.40 9.93
C ALA A 111 14.30 -17.83 10.51
N PHE A 112 15.09 -18.71 9.88
CA PHE A 112 15.59 -19.97 10.43
C PHE A 112 17.00 -20.21 9.88
#